data_AF-M0J190-F1
#
_entry.id   AF-M0J190-F1
#
_cell.length_a   1.000
_cell.length_b   1.000
_cell.length_c   1.000
_cell.angle_alpha   90.00
_cell.angle_beta   90.00
_cell.angle_gamma   90.00
#
_symmetry.space_group_name_H-M   'P 1'
#
loop_
_entity.id
_entity.type
_entity.pdbx_description
1 polymer ?
#
loop_
_entity_poly.entity_id
_entity_poly.type
_entity_poly.pdbx_seq_one_letter_code
_entity_poly.pdbx_strand_id
1 'polypeptide(L)'
;MQTRYTGKLPGIDGCIDTYLDAWEIFQNKEFNVEDLRYKSIQRGDDPNNIPSESALNSRLYRLAAYGLVAWYGEGEYQIACRPDESAEDWQSELTERLEIIYDEVESKREQREREVRDEEDEIELIEYNGEKYVSAFVGDNSDVQGQAGFYLSILDEEEDHTGIVLRSYPRWVVEVEELAEQICDDDVMSETVCPYRFEQVKSELPTVDGNKEFRVFLRETRFLP
;
A
#
# COMPACT_ATOMS: atom_id res chain seq x y z
N MET A 1 -15.05 -26.33 2.46
CA MET A 1 -16.46 -25.91 2.47
C MET A 1 -16.46 -24.39 2.31
N GLN A 2 -16.51 -23.90 1.06
CA GLN A 2 -16.42 -22.46 0.79
C GLN A 2 -17.77 -21.80 1.08
N THR A 3 -17.76 -20.78 1.93
CA THR A 3 -18.91 -19.94 2.25
C THR A 3 -19.29 -19.18 0.97
N ARG A 4 -20.32 -19.63 0.25
CA ARG A 4 -20.86 -18.89 -0.90
C ARG A 4 -21.43 -17.58 -0.37
N TYR A 5 -20.83 -16.47 -0.79
CA TYR A 5 -21.36 -15.14 -0.51
C TYR A 5 -22.74 -15.02 -1.16
N THR A 6 -23.81 -14.92 -0.36
CA THR A 6 -25.20 -14.82 -0.85
C THR A 6 -25.65 -13.37 -1.07
N GLY A 7 -24.73 -12.41 -0.96
CA GLY A 7 -25.01 -11.00 -1.20
C GLY A 7 -24.96 -10.67 -2.70
N LYS A 8 -26.06 -10.15 -3.25
CA LYS A 8 -26.09 -9.61 -4.61
C LYS A 8 -25.15 -8.40 -4.69
N LEU A 9 -24.25 -8.38 -5.68
CA LEU A 9 -23.35 -7.25 -5.89
C LEU A 9 -24.16 -5.97 -6.18
N PRO A 10 -23.81 -4.81 -5.58
CA PRO A 10 -24.56 -3.57 -5.77
C PRO A 10 -24.61 -3.15 -7.25
N GLY A 11 -25.82 -2.90 -7.77
CA GLY A 11 -26.01 -2.42 -9.14
C GLY A 11 -25.63 -3.42 -10.24
N ILE A 12 -25.50 -4.71 -9.92
CA ILE A 12 -25.02 -5.73 -10.84
C ILE A 12 -25.95 -5.94 -12.04
N ASP A 13 -27.27 -5.84 -11.86
CA ASP A 13 -28.24 -6.10 -12.94
C ASP A 13 -27.98 -5.20 -14.15
N GLY A 14 -27.89 -3.88 -13.93
CA GLY A 14 -27.60 -2.94 -15.00
C GLY A 14 -26.19 -3.08 -15.58
N CYS A 15 -25.24 -3.69 -14.85
CA CYS A 15 -23.93 -4.01 -15.40
C CYS A 15 -24.02 -5.23 -16.32
N ILE A 16 -24.75 -6.28 -15.92
CA ILE A 16 -24.95 -7.48 -16.73
C ILE A 16 -25.70 -7.15 -18.03
N ASP A 17 -26.74 -6.32 -17.96
CA ASP A 17 -27.46 -5.87 -19.17
C ASP A 17 -26.51 -5.17 -20.14
N THR A 18 -25.71 -4.22 -19.64
CA THR A 18 -24.70 -3.51 -20.45
C THR A 18 -23.62 -4.43 -21.02
N TYR A 19 -23.21 -5.46 -20.27
CA TYR A 19 -22.26 -6.46 -20.74
C TYR A 19 -22.83 -7.31 -21.88
N LEU A 20 -24.08 -7.77 -21.75
CA LEU A 20 -24.75 -8.55 -22.79
C LEU A 20 -24.97 -7.71 -24.05
N ASP A 21 -25.41 -6.45 -23.91
CA ASP A 21 -25.54 -5.54 -25.05
C ASP A 21 -24.20 -5.33 -25.77
N ALA A 22 -23.12 -5.12 -25.01
CA ALA A 22 -21.79 -4.96 -25.59
C ALA A 22 -21.31 -6.23 -26.32
N TRP A 23 -21.55 -7.41 -25.74
CA TRP A 23 -21.24 -8.68 -26.38
C TRP A 23 -22.00 -8.87 -27.71
N GLU A 24 -23.31 -8.63 -27.71
CA GLU A 24 -24.14 -8.78 -28.91
C GLU A 24 -23.71 -7.84 -30.05
N ILE A 25 -23.24 -6.64 -29.70
CA ILE A 25 -22.87 -5.60 -30.68
C ILE A 25 -21.43 -5.74 -31.18
N PHE A 26 -20.47 -6.01 -30.27
CA PHE A 26 -19.04 -5.94 -30.58
C PHE A 26 -18.35 -7.30 -30.55
N GLN A 27 -18.91 -8.30 -29.87
CA GLN A 27 -18.28 -9.59 -29.63
C GLN A 27 -16.89 -9.39 -29.01
N ASN A 28 -15.83 -9.89 -29.65
CA ASN A 28 -14.44 -9.74 -29.21
C ASN A 28 -13.75 -8.48 -29.75
N LYS A 29 -14.48 -7.52 -30.34
CA LYS A 29 -13.89 -6.28 -30.85
C LYS A 29 -13.81 -5.24 -29.74
N GLU A 30 -12.80 -4.40 -29.84
CA GLU A 30 -12.68 -3.21 -29.00
C GLU A 30 -13.82 -2.22 -29.27
N PHE A 31 -14.23 -1.52 -28.23
CA PHE A 31 -15.29 -0.52 -28.27
C PHE A 31 -15.11 0.53 -27.18
N ASN A 32 -15.76 1.68 -27.36
CA ASN A 32 -15.88 2.70 -26.32
C ASN A 32 -17.35 2.95 -25.98
N VAL A 33 -17.59 3.81 -24.99
CA VAL A 33 -18.93 4.15 -24.50
C VAL A 33 -19.80 4.82 -25.57
N GLU A 34 -19.20 5.70 -26.38
CA GLU A 34 -19.91 6.42 -27.43
C GLU A 34 -20.40 5.46 -28.51
N ASP A 35 -19.52 4.55 -28.96
CA ASP A 35 -19.84 3.51 -29.94
C ASP A 35 -20.93 2.57 -29.44
N LEU A 36 -20.83 2.13 -28.19
CA LEU A 36 -21.84 1.26 -27.58
C LEU A 36 -23.21 1.94 -27.59
N ARG A 37 -23.27 3.19 -27.12
CA ARG A 37 -24.50 3.96 -27.10
C ARG A 37 -25.06 4.19 -28.51
N TYR A 38 -24.21 4.59 -29.45
CA TYR A 38 -24.59 4.83 -30.84
C TYR A 38 -25.17 3.58 -31.50
N LYS A 39 -24.50 2.42 -31.33
CA LYS A 39 -24.96 1.16 -31.92
C LYS A 39 -26.21 0.60 -31.27
N SER A 40 -26.42 0.81 -29.96
CA SER A 40 -27.71 0.47 -29.31
C SER A 40 -28.87 1.25 -29.94
N ILE A 41 -28.69 2.55 -30.22
CA ILE A 41 -29.69 3.35 -30.95
C ILE A 41 -29.95 2.78 -32.35
N GLN A 42 -28.89 2.41 -33.08
CA GLN A 42 -29.03 1.83 -34.43
C GLN A 42 -29.75 0.48 -34.43
N ARG A 43 -29.64 -0.31 -33.37
CA ARG A 43 -30.34 -1.60 -33.20
C ARG A 43 -31.84 -1.43 -33.00
N GLY A 44 -32.30 -0.21 -32.73
CA GLY A 44 -33.72 0.13 -32.53
C GLY A 44 -34.12 0.21 -31.06
N ASP A 45 -33.15 0.27 -30.14
CA ASP A 45 -33.43 0.50 -28.72
C ASP A 45 -33.97 1.93 -28.53
N ASP A 46 -34.98 2.11 -27.68
CA ASP A 46 -35.54 3.44 -27.38
C ASP A 46 -34.44 4.34 -26.79
N PRO A 47 -34.09 5.48 -27.43
CA PRO A 47 -33.05 6.38 -26.95
C PRO A 47 -33.24 6.86 -25.51
N ASN A 48 -34.48 6.86 -25.00
CA ASN A 48 -34.79 7.26 -23.62
C ASN A 48 -34.51 6.16 -22.59
N ASN A 49 -34.42 4.89 -23.03
CA ASN A 49 -34.12 3.75 -22.18
C ASN A 49 -32.62 3.40 -22.18
N ILE A 50 -31.84 3.97 -23.11
CA ILE A 50 -30.39 3.79 -23.16
C ILE A 50 -29.75 4.64 -22.05
N PRO A 51 -28.89 4.07 -21.19
CA PRO A 51 -28.24 4.82 -20.12
C PRO A 51 -27.38 5.97 -20.66
N SER A 52 -27.19 7.00 -19.84
CA SER A 52 -26.25 8.09 -20.17
C SER A 52 -24.82 7.55 -20.34
N GLU A 53 -23.98 8.28 -21.07
CA GLU A 53 -22.56 7.91 -21.25
C GLU A 53 -21.83 7.77 -19.91
N SER A 54 -22.09 8.66 -18.95
CA SER A 54 -21.54 8.56 -17.59
C SER A 54 -21.97 7.27 -16.87
N ALA A 55 -23.23 6.84 -17.06
CA ALA A 55 -23.74 5.63 -16.46
C ALA A 55 -23.16 4.38 -17.12
N LEU A 56 -23.06 4.36 -18.47
CA LEU A 56 -22.39 3.29 -19.22
C LEU A 56 -20.93 3.17 -18.83
N ASN A 57 -20.19 4.28 -18.76
CA ASN A 57 -18.79 4.29 -18.36
C ASN A 57 -18.60 3.74 -16.94
N SER A 58 -19.44 4.16 -15.99
CA SER A 58 -19.40 3.62 -14.62
C SER A 58 -19.70 2.12 -14.56
N ARG A 59 -20.61 1.62 -15.41
CA ARG A 59 -20.93 0.19 -15.50
C ARG A 59 -19.77 -0.60 -16.14
N LEU A 60 -19.22 -0.14 -17.25
CA LEU A 60 -18.07 -0.79 -17.92
C LEU A 60 -16.83 -0.81 -17.03
N TYR A 61 -16.56 0.26 -16.29
CA TYR A 61 -15.48 0.28 -15.31
C TYR A 61 -15.68 -0.78 -14.20
N ARG A 62 -16.91 -0.93 -13.69
CA ARG A 62 -17.22 -2.01 -12.72
C ARG A 62 -17.09 -3.40 -13.34
N LEU A 63 -17.55 -3.59 -14.58
CA LEU A 63 -17.40 -4.86 -15.30
C LEU A 63 -15.92 -5.21 -15.50
N ALA A 64 -15.08 -4.21 -15.76
CA ALA A 64 -13.64 -4.39 -15.84
C ALA A 64 -13.04 -4.79 -14.48
N ALA A 65 -13.49 -4.18 -13.38
CA ALA A 65 -13.10 -4.57 -12.03
C ALA A 65 -13.58 -6.00 -11.67
N TYR A 66 -14.66 -6.49 -12.28
CA TYR A 66 -15.12 -7.88 -12.16
C TYR A 66 -14.44 -8.83 -13.15
N GLY A 67 -13.57 -8.33 -14.03
CA GLY A 67 -12.86 -9.11 -15.04
C GLY A 67 -13.69 -9.56 -16.24
N LEU A 68 -14.95 -9.13 -16.36
CA LEU A 68 -15.82 -9.48 -17.50
C LEU A 68 -15.47 -8.71 -18.78
N VAL A 69 -14.82 -7.56 -18.61
CA VAL A 69 -14.38 -6.65 -19.67
C VAL A 69 -12.91 -6.31 -19.42
N ALA A 70 -12.10 -6.21 -20.47
CA ALA A 70 -10.76 -5.64 -20.40
C ALA A 70 -10.84 -4.12 -20.64
N TRP A 71 -10.05 -3.34 -19.90
CA TRP A 71 -9.92 -1.89 -20.08
C TRP A 71 -8.49 -1.56 -20.49
N TYR A 72 -8.33 -0.87 -21.63
CA TYR A 72 -7.01 -0.56 -22.21
C TYR A 72 -6.55 0.89 -21.94
N GLY A 73 -7.29 1.64 -21.13
CA GLY A 73 -7.09 3.08 -20.97
C GLY A 73 -8.01 3.89 -21.87
N GLU A 74 -8.05 5.21 -21.65
CA GLU A 74 -8.77 6.21 -22.49
C GLU A 74 -10.26 5.94 -22.78
N GLY A 75 -10.89 5.01 -22.06
CA GLY A 75 -12.29 4.62 -22.26
C GLY A 75 -12.50 3.54 -23.31
N GLU A 76 -11.45 2.81 -23.68
CA GLU A 76 -11.50 1.66 -24.59
C GLU A 76 -11.63 0.34 -23.83
N TYR A 77 -12.55 -0.50 -24.30
CA TYR A 77 -12.98 -1.72 -23.65
C TYR A 77 -13.08 -2.89 -24.65
N GLN A 78 -12.94 -4.12 -24.16
CA GLN A 78 -13.18 -5.35 -24.92
C GLN A 78 -13.79 -6.41 -24.03
N ILE A 79 -14.65 -7.28 -24.57
CA ILE A 79 -15.18 -8.42 -23.81
C ILE A 79 -14.03 -9.38 -23.47
N ALA A 80 -13.86 -9.67 -22.17
CA ALA A 80 -12.82 -10.56 -21.68
C ALA A 80 -13.32 -12.00 -21.51
N CYS A 81 -14.48 -12.16 -20.87
CA CYS A 81 -15.14 -13.45 -20.73
C CYS A 81 -16.37 -13.46 -21.65
N ARG A 82 -16.58 -14.50 -22.46
CA ARG A 82 -17.73 -14.57 -23.37
C ARG A 82 -18.92 -15.26 -22.69
N PRO A 83 -20.16 -14.80 -22.90
CA PRO A 83 -21.32 -15.39 -22.21
C PRO A 83 -21.65 -16.81 -22.67
N ASP A 84 -21.08 -17.26 -23.79
CA ASP A 84 -21.23 -18.62 -24.33
C ASP A 84 -20.11 -19.59 -23.89
N GLU A 85 -19.11 -19.11 -23.15
CA GLU A 85 -18.05 -19.93 -22.57
C GLU A 85 -18.50 -20.68 -21.31
N SER A 86 -17.75 -21.71 -20.94
CA SER A 86 -18.04 -22.45 -19.72
C SER A 86 -17.61 -21.67 -18.47
N ALA A 87 -18.16 -22.04 -17.31
CA ALA A 87 -17.72 -21.46 -16.05
C ALA A 87 -16.25 -21.76 -15.73
N GLU A 88 -15.70 -22.87 -16.23
CA GLU A 88 -14.29 -23.23 -16.07
C GLU A 88 -13.39 -22.29 -16.88
N ASP A 89 -13.79 -21.95 -18.11
CA ASP A 89 -13.07 -21.00 -18.96
C ASP A 89 -13.04 -19.61 -18.31
N TRP A 90 -14.19 -19.15 -17.80
CA TRP A 90 -14.28 -17.89 -17.05
C TRP A 90 -13.38 -17.89 -15.81
N GLN A 91 -13.36 -19.00 -15.08
CA GLN A 91 -12.52 -19.12 -13.90
C GLN A 91 -11.04 -19.07 -14.29
N SER A 92 -10.63 -19.69 -15.39
CA SER A 92 -9.25 -19.66 -15.88
C SER A 92 -8.81 -18.23 -16.20
N GLU A 93 -9.57 -17.50 -17.02
CA GLU A 93 -9.28 -16.11 -17.40
C GLU A 93 -9.17 -15.18 -16.18
N LEU A 94 -10.08 -15.33 -15.22
CA LEU A 94 -10.05 -14.53 -13.98
C LEU A 94 -8.86 -14.90 -13.07
N THR A 95 -8.46 -16.17 -13.06
CA THR A 95 -7.33 -16.65 -12.25
C THR A 95 -6.02 -16.09 -12.79
N GLU A 96 -5.79 -16.15 -14.10
CA GLU A 96 -4.57 -15.59 -14.72
C GLU A 96 -4.38 -14.10 -14.40
N ARG A 97 -5.46 -13.32 -14.43
CA ARG A 97 -5.41 -11.89 -14.05
C ARG A 97 -5.12 -11.69 -12.57
N LEU A 98 -5.69 -12.53 -11.72
CA LEU A 98 -5.44 -12.47 -10.28
C LEU A 98 -3.98 -12.79 -9.95
N GLU A 99 -3.38 -13.75 -10.65
CA GLU A 99 -1.96 -14.09 -10.54
C GLU A 99 -1.06 -12.90 -10.91
N ILE A 100 -1.34 -12.19 -12.01
CA ILE A 100 -0.60 -10.97 -12.38
C ILE A 100 -0.68 -9.90 -11.29
N ILE A 101 -1.88 -9.67 -10.73
CA ILE A 101 -2.06 -8.70 -9.64
C ILE A 101 -1.29 -9.15 -8.40
N TYR A 102 -1.35 -10.44 -8.06
CA TYR A 102 -0.62 -11.01 -6.93
C TYR A 102 0.89 -10.81 -7.08
N ASP A 103 1.45 -11.13 -8.24
CA ASP A 103 2.88 -10.99 -8.53
C ASP A 103 3.33 -9.51 -8.45
N GLU A 104 2.52 -8.58 -8.95
CA GLU A 104 2.81 -7.14 -8.86
C GLU A 104 2.76 -6.65 -7.40
N VAL A 105 1.81 -7.14 -6.59
CA VAL A 105 1.72 -6.82 -5.17
C VAL A 105 2.93 -7.36 -4.40
N GLU A 106 3.31 -8.61 -4.63
CA GLU A 106 4.49 -9.21 -3.99
C GLU A 106 5.78 -8.50 -4.43
N SER A 107 5.93 -8.19 -5.71
CA SER A 107 7.06 -7.42 -6.23
C SER A 107 7.19 -6.05 -5.55
N LYS A 108 6.08 -5.30 -5.40
CA LYS A 108 6.08 -4.02 -4.69
C LYS A 108 6.33 -4.16 -3.19
N ARG A 109 5.86 -5.25 -2.59
CA ARG A 109 6.12 -5.55 -1.19
C ARG A 109 7.61 -5.81 -0.97
N GLU A 110 8.22 -6.66 -1.78
CA GLU A 110 9.66 -6.91 -1.74
C GLU A 110 10.48 -5.63 -2.00
N GLN A 111 10.06 -4.80 -2.95
CA GLN A 111 10.72 -3.53 -3.22
C GLN A 111 10.70 -2.62 -1.97
N ARG A 112 9.56 -2.50 -1.30
CA ARG A 112 9.45 -1.71 -0.07
C ARG A 112 10.29 -2.28 1.07
N GLU A 113 10.33 -3.60 1.20
CA GLU A 113 11.19 -4.27 2.18
C GLU A 113 12.69 -4.03 1.89
N ARG A 114 13.08 -3.93 0.62
CA ARG A 114 14.46 -3.57 0.22
C ARG A 114 14.76 -2.08 0.39
N GLU A 115 13.84 -1.18 0.04
CA GLU A 115 14.03 0.27 0.22
C GLU A 115 14.21 0.63 1.71
N VAL A 116 13.43 0.00 2.60
CA VAL A 116 13.64 0.14 4.06
C VAL A 116 15.03 -0.36 4.47
N ARG A 117 15.54 -1.41 3.82
CA ARG A 117 16.86 -2.00 4.12
C ARG A 117 18.03 -1.22 3.53
N ASP A 118 17.87 -0.63 2.35
CA ASP A 118 18.90 0.18 1.71
C ASP A 118 18.97 1.59 2.36
N GLU A 119 17.88 2.09 2.95
CA GLU A 119 17.90 3.26 3.86
C GLU A 119 18.57 2.96 5.22
N GLU A 120 18.69 1.68 5.63
CA GLU A 120 19.46 1.27 6.82
C GLU A 120 20.99 1.32 6.59
N ASP A 121 21.48 1.40 5.34
CA ASP A 121 22.91 1.31 5.00
C ASP A 121 23.64 2.69 4.92
N GLU A 122 22.93 3.83 4.87
CA GLU A 122 23.54 5.15 5.09
C GLU A 122 23.09 5.71 6.44
N ILE A 123 24.04 5.83 7.37
CA ILE A 123 23.79 6.40 8.70
C ILE A 123 23.38 7.88 8.53
N GLU A 124 22.09 8.17 8.57
CA GLU A 124 21.57 9.53 8.50
C GLU A 124 21.72 10.24 9.86
N LEU A 125 22.35 11.42 9.87
CA LEU A 125 22.46 12.26 11.06
C LEU A 125 21.44 13.40 11.01
N ILE A 126 20.61 13.50 12.04
CA ILE A 126 19.64 14.59 12.21
C ILE A 126 20.14 15.57 13.27
N GLU A 127 20.24 16.84 12.89
CA GLU A 127 20.59 17.91 13.84
C GLU A 127 19.35 18.44 14.56
N TYR A 128 19.40 18.48 15.90
CA TYR A 128 18.36 19.04 16.75
C TYR A 128 18.99 19.89 17.86
N ASN A 129 18.62 21.17 17.96
CA ASN A 129 19.19 22.13 18.92
C ASN A 129 20.74 22.19 18.92
N GLY A 130 21.38 21.97 17.77
CA GLY A 130 22.83 21.97 17.62
C GLY A 130 23.53 20.68 18.08
N GLU A 131 22.76 19.66 18.45
CA GLU A 131 23.23 18.30 18.75
C GLU A 131 22.90 17.38 17.57
N LYS A 132 23.75 16.39 17.29
CA LYS A 132 23.56 15.43 16.19
C LYS A 132 23.04 14.10 16.74
N TYR A 133 22.01 13.56 16.11
CA TYR A 133 21.38 12.30 16.50
C TYR A 133 21.43 11.34 15.32
N VAL A 134 21.80 10.10 15.61
CA VAL A 134 21.76 9.03 14.61
C VAL A 134 20.33 8.60 14.36
N SER A 135 19.90 8.62 13.10
CA SER A 135 18.56 8.26 12.67
C SER A 135 18.36 6.73 12.69
N ALA A 136 17.29 6.29 13.35
CA ALA A 136 16.80 4.91 13.27
C ALA A 136 15.32 4.94 12.85
N PHE A 137 14.99 4.31 11.72
CA PHE A 137 13.60 4.23 11.27
C PHE A 137 12.90 3.04 11.92
N VAL A 138 11.72 3.27 12.49
CA VAL A 138 10.95 2.32 13.28
C VAL A 138 9.64 2.00 12.56
N GLY A 139 9.37 0.70 12.40
CA GLY A 139 8.17 0.17 11.75
C GLY A 139 7.47 -0.92 12.58
N ASP A 140 6.56 -1.65 11.93
CA ASP A 140 5.63 -2.63 12.53
C ASP A 140 6.33 -3.80 13.26
N ASN A 141 7.59 -4.08 12.94
CA ASN A 141 8.37 -5.18 13.51
C ASN A 141 9.60 -4.73 14.30
N SER A 142 9.68 -3.43 14.62
CA SER A 142 10.82 -2.91 15.39
C SER A 142 10.63 -3.22 16.86
N ASP A 143 11.60 -3.92 17.47
CA ASP A 143 11.63 -4.21 18.89
C ASP A 143 12.94 -3.74 19.53
N VAL A 144 12.97 -3.70 20.87
CA VAL A 144 14.13 -3.21 21.63
C VAL A 144 15.40 -4.02 21.36
N GLN A 145 15.30 -5.32 21.06
CA GLN A 145 16.46 -6.19 20.83
C GLN A 145 17.09 -5.96 19.46
N GLY A 146 16.27 -5.83 18.41
CA GLY A 146 16.72 -5.48 17.07
C GLY A 146 17.35 -4.09 17.04
N GLN A 147 16.72 -3.13 17.71
CA GLN A 147 17.25 -1.76 17.80
C GLN A 147 18.55 -1.69 18.63
N ALA A 148 18.64 -2.42 19.74
CA ALA A 148 19.87 -2.50 20.54
C ALA A 148 21.07 -3.01 19.74
N GLY A 149 20.87 -3.99 18.85
CA GLY A 149 21.91 -4.49 17.94
C GLY A 149 22.36 -3.42 16.94
N PHE A 150 21.41 -2.70 16.35
CA PHE A 150 21.67 -1.58 15.43
C PHE A 150 22.45 -0.44 16.10
N TYR A 151 22.07 -0.04 17.31
CA TYR A 151 22.77 1.00 18.07
C TYR A 151 24.20 0.61 18.42
N LEU A 152 24.43 -0.64 18.80
CA LEU A 152 25.78 -1.13 19.08
C LEU A 152 26.68 -1.03 17.84
N SER A 153 26.18 -1.39 16.66
CA SER A 153 26.99 -1.29 15.43
C SER A 153 27.27 0.15 15.02
N ILE A 154 26.32 1.07 15.22
CA ILE A 154 26.41 2.41 14.62
C ILE A 154 27.03 3.45 15.55
N LEU A 155 26.74 3.37 16.86
CA LEU A 155 27.30 4.32 17.82
C LEU A 155 28.81 4.08 18.04
N ASP A 156 29.31 2.88 17.72
CA ASP A 156 30.74 2.57 17.70
C ASP A 156 31.45 3.11 16.43
N GLU A 157 30.73 3.28 15.31
CA GLU A 157 31.30 3.76 14.04
C GLU A 157 31.30 5.29 13.92
N GLU A 158 30.27 5.97 14.44
CA GLU A 158 30.15 7.43 14.40
C GLU A 158 30.67 8.09 15.69
N GLU A 159 31.81 8.78 15.64
CA GLU A 159 32.40 9.40 16.84
C GLU A 159 31.73 10.75 17.24
N ASP A 160 30.90 11.36 16.38
CA ASP A 160 30.33 12.72 16.56
C ASP A 160 28.79 12.73 16.61
N HIS A 161 28.21 11.95 17.52
CA HIS A 161 26.78 12.00 17.86
C HIS A 161 26.54 12.26 19.35
N THR A 162 25.30 12.64 19.66
CA THR A 162 24.79 12.89 21.02
C THR A 162 23.81 11.81 21.47
N GLY A 163 23.39 10.93 20.57
CA GLY A 163 22.38 9.91 20.80
C GLY A 163 21.67 9.51 19.51
N ILE A 164 20.44 9.03 19.64
CA ILE A 164 19.64 8.48 18.54
C ILE A 164 18.32 9.24 18.38
N VAL A 165 17.75 9.19 17.18
CA VAL A 165 16.39 9.65 16.91
C VAL A 165 15.59 8.54 16.28
N LEU A 166 14.52 8.12 16.95
CA LEU A 166 13.55 7.18 16.40
C LEU A 166 12.64 7.94 15.44
N ARG A 167 12.52 7.46 14.21
CA ARG A 167 11.64 8.04 13.19
C ARG A 167 10.58 7.05 12.79
N SER A 168 9.37 7.54 12.53
CA SER A 168 8.34 6.71 11.92
C SER A 168 7.31 7.51 11.15
N TYR A 169 6.48 6.80 10.40
CA TYR A 169 5.25 7.38 9.88
C TYR A 169 4.24 7.68 11.00
N PRO A 170 3.35 8.68 10.85
CA PRO A 170 2.42 9.10 11.90
C PRO A 170 1.42 8.03 12.37
N ARG A 171 1.28 6.92 11.64
CA ARG A 171 0.44 5.79 12.06
C ARG A 171 1.05 4.95 13.18
N TRP A 172 2.35 5.09 13.44
CA TRP A 172 3.13 4.30 14.39
C TRP A 172 3.57 5.12 15.62
N VAL A 173 2.86 6.20 15.93
CA VAL A 173 3.25 7.12 17.02
C VAL A 173 3.27 6.39 18.36
N VAL A 174 2.24 5.58 18.63
CA VAL A 174 2.10 4.87 19.91
C VAL A 174 3.21 3.85 20.08
N GLU A 175 3.49 3.07 19.04
CA GLU A 175 4.51 2.03 19.03
C GLU A 175 5.92 2.62 19.20
N VAL A 176 6.19 3.78 18.58
CA VAL A 176 7.48 4.48 18.76
C VAL A 176 7.62 5.08 20.16
N GLU A 177 6.53 5.62 20.74
CA GLU A 177 6.56 6.12 22.12
C GLU A 177 6.81 4.97 23.11
N GLU A 178 6.12 3.84 22.96
CA GLU A 178 6.35 2.64 23.78
C GLU A 178 7.78 2.10 23.62
N LEU A 179 8.31 2.08 22.40
CA LEU A 179 9.69 1.66 22.15
C LEU A 179 10.71 2.64 22.75
N ALA A 180 10.46 3.94 22.66
CA ALA A 180 11.30 4.97 23.30
C ALA A 180 11.31 4.80 24.82
N GLU A 181 10.14 4.54 25.43
CA GLU A 181 10.04 4.25 26.87
C GLU A 181 10.85 3.01 27.25
N GLN A 182 10.78 1.93 26.45
CA GLN A 182 11.58 0.72 26.68
C GLN A 182 13.08 0.96 26.55
N ILE A 183 13.52 1.74 25.56
CA ILE A 183 14.94 2.09 25.37
C ILE A 183 15.46 2.99 26.51
N CYS A 184 14.59 3.80 27.11
CA CYS A 184 14.93 4.63 28.27
C CYS A 184 14.83 3.87 29.61
N ASP A 185 14.29 2.65 29.63
CA ASP A 185 14.21 1.82 30.83
C ASP A 185 15.51 1.04 31.03
N ASP A 186 16.22 1.37 32.11
CA ASP A 186 17.50 0.75 32.49
C ASP A 186 17.38 -0.76 32.70
N ASP A 187 16.28 -1.25 33.27
CA ASP A 187 16.09 -2.67 33.56
C ASP A 187 15.91 -3.42 32.24
N VAL A 188 15.11 -2.88 31.32
CA VAL A 188 14.89 -3.46 29.98
C VAL A 188 16.19 -3.45 29.17
N MET A 189 16.88 -2.32 29.10
CA MET A 189 18.13 -2.20 28.34
C MET A 189 19.25 -3.08 28.89
N SER A 190 19.26 -3.35 30.21
CA SER A 190 20.23 -4.27 30.83
C SER A 190 20.09 -5.73 30.36
N GLU A 191 18.94 -6.09 29.79
CA GLU A 191 18.69 -7.39 29.17
C GLU A 191 19.06 -7.44 27.67
N THR A 192 19.60 -6.35 27.12
CA THR A 192 20.02 -6.25 25.71
C THR A 192 21.55 -6.33 25.57
N VAL A 193 22.03 -6.33 24.32
CA VAL A 193 23.46 -6.27 24.00
C VAL A 193 24.04 -4.85 24.01
N CYS A 194 23.19 -3.83 24.12
CA CYS A 194 23.58 -2.43 23.99
C CYS A 194 24.07 -1.88 25.34
N PRO A 195 25.32 -1.41 25.45
CA PRO A 195 25.86 -0.91 26.72
C PRO A 195 25.44 0.54 27.03
N TYR A 196 24.78 1.20 26.08
CA TYR A 196 24.38 2.61 26.18
C TYR A 196 23.07 2.77 26.95
N ARG A 197 22.92 3.93 27.59
CA ARG A 197 21.68 4.36 28.23
C ARG A 197 21.17 5.61 27.57
N PHE A 198 19.86 5.80 27.57
CA PHE A 198 19.24 6.90 26.87
C PHE A 198 18.24 7.66 27.75
N GLU A 199 18.18 8.97 27.58
CA GLU A 199 17.12 9.82 28.11
C GLU A 199 16.29 10.40 26.97
N GLN A 200 14.96 10.35 27.09
CA GLN A 200 14.09 11.00 26.11
C GLN A 200 14.16 12.53 26.27
N VAL A 201 14.60 13.21 25.22
CA VAL A 201 14.74 14.67 25.20
C VAL A 201 13.45 15.32 24.69
N LYS A 202 12.92 14.81 23.58
CA LYS A 202 11.78 15.43 22.89
C LYS A 202 11.10 14.44 21.94
N SER A 203 9.78 14.60 21.77
CA SER A 203 9.04 14.09 20.61
C SER A 203 8.44 15.23 19.78
N GLU A 204 8.39 15.05 18.45
CA GLU A 204 7.80 16.00 17.51
C GLU A 204 7.24 15.32 16.25
N LEU A 205 6.39 16.04 15.52
CA LEU A 205 5.76 15.58 14.28
C LEU A 205 6.03 16.57 13.11
N PRO A 206 7.28 16.72 12.66
CA PRO A 206 7.63 17.64 11.58
C PRO A 206 7.02 17.24 10.23
N THR A 207 7.10 18.16 9.26
CA THR A 207 6.85 17.87 7.84
C THR A 207 8.18 17.90 7.10
N VAL A 208 8.54 16.78 6.47
CA VAL A 208 9.81 16.51 5.80
C VAL A 208 9.46 16.08 4.39
N ASP A 209 9.96 16.81 3.39
CA ASP A 209 9.66 16.57 1.96
C ASP A 209 8.15 16.44 1.63
N GLY A 210 7.33 17.22 2.34
CA GLY A 210 5.88 17.23 2.17
C GLY A 210 5.12 16.11 2.91
N ASN A 211 5.84 15.19 3.58
CA ASN A 211 5.27 14.12 4.38
C ASN A 211 5.41 14.42 5.87
N LYS A 212 4.45 13.98 6.68
CA LYS A 212 4.59 14.04 8.14
C LYS A 212 5.43 12.86 8.62
N GLU A 213 6.41 13.13 9.48
CA GLU A 213 7.19 12.11 10.19
C GLU A 213 7.03 12.34 11.69
N PHE A 214 6.97 11.27 12.47
CA PHE A 214 7.09 11.33 13.92
C PHE A 214 8.54 11.07 14.33
N ARG A 215 9.05 11.85 15.27
CA ARG A 215 10.44 11.77 15.74
C ARG A 215 10.49 11.77 17.26
N VAL A 216 11.30 10.89 17.82
CA VAL A 216 11.63 10.88 19.26
C VAL A 216 13.15 10.91 19.43
N PHE A 217 13.65 12.00 20.00
CA PHE A 217 15.06 12.23 20.26
C PHE A 217 15.45 11.65 21.61
N LEU A 218 16.42 10.76 21.61
CA LEU A 218 16.96 10.07 22.79
C LEU A 218 18.44 10.41 22.92
N ARG A 219 18.81 11.11 23.99
CA ARG A 219 20.21 11.48 24.26
C ARG A 219 20.92 10.33 24.96
N GLU A 220 22.12 10.01 24.51
CA GLU A 220 22.99 9.06 25.19
C GLU A 220 23.44 9.65 26.54
N THR A 221 23.23 8.88 27.60
CA THR A 221 23.74 9.17 28.94
C THR A 221 24.85 8.17 29.24
N ARG A 222 26.10 8.65 29.26
CA ARG A 222 27.27 7.76 29.38
C ARG A 222 27.25 6.96 30.70
N PHE A 223 27.47 5.64 30.55
CA PHE A 223 27.88 4.60 31.51
C PHE A 223 27.74 4.88 33.03
N LEU A 224 27.02 3.99 33.74
CA LEU A 224 27.32 3.71 35.15
C LEU A 224 28.76 3.18 35.28
N PRO A 225 29.49 3.53 36.36
CA PRO A 225 30.83 2.99 36.64
C PRO A 225 30.84 1.47 36.86
#